data_AF-A0A7J8MFW1-F1
#
_entry.id   AF-A0A7J8MFW1-F1
#
_cell.length_a   1.000
_cell.length_b   1.000
_cell.length_c   1.000
_cell.angle_alpha   90.00
_cell.angle_beta   90.00
_cell.angle_gamma   90.00
#
_symmetry.space_group_name_H-M   'P 1'
#
loop_
_entity.id
_entity.type
_entity.pdbx_description
1 polymer ?
#
loop_
_entity_poly.entity_id
_entity_poly.type
_entity_poly.pdbx_seq_one_letter_code
_entity_poly.pdbx_strand_id
1 'polypeptide(L)' 'MQNIRRGSKIMAEPEARQILGVTEHSSWEEVLKKYDNLFEQNAKNGSFYLQSKVHRAKECLEAVYQKNAQGTPDI' A
#
# COMPACT_ATOMS: atom_id res chain seq x y z
N MET A 1 18.98 -21.43 5.23
CA MET A 1 19.23 -19.97 5.27
C MET A 1 18.70 -19.38 3.97
N GLN A 2 17.44 -18.93 3.93
CA GLN A 2 16.76 -18.61 2.67
C GLN A 2 16.86 -17.13 2.30
N ASN A 3 17.64 -16.88 1.25
CA ASN A 3 17.56 -15.83 0.24
C ASN A 3 17.21 -14.40 0.68
N ILE A 4 18.27 -13.64 0.98
CA ILE A 4 18.30 -12.18 0.80
C ILE A 4 18.24 -11.89 -0.70
N ARG A 5 17.04 -11.68 -1.25
CA ARG A 5 16.88 -11.14 -2.60
C ARG A 5 17.09 -9.63 -2.57
N ARG A 6 18.32 -9.21 -2.90
CA ARG A 6 18.64 -7.85 -3.35
C ARG A 6 17.76 -7.48 -4.54
N GLY A 7 17.21 -6.26 -4.53
CA GLY A 7 16.61 -5.64 -5.70
C GLY A 7 15.56 -4.64 -5.30
N SER A 8 15.63 -3.44 -5.88
CA SER A 8 14.61 -2.39 -5.86
C SER A 8 13.29 -2.93 -6.41
N LYS A 9 12.58 -3.73 -5.61
CA LYS A 9 11.34 -4.37 -6.01
C LYS A 9 10.23 -3.35 -5.82
N ILE A 10 9.65 -2.91 -6.93
CA ILE A 10 8.36 -2.21 -6.93
C ILE A 10 7.41 -3.08 -6.10
N MET A 11 6.81 -2.49 -5.07
CA MET A 11 5.91 -3.19 -4.17
C MET A 11 4.75 -3.77 -4.96
N ALA A 12 4.44 -5.05 -4.74
CA ALA A 12 3.32 -5.71 -5.40
C ALA A 12 2.02 -5.41 -4.65
N GLU A 13 0.90 -5.34 -5.37
CA GLU A 13 -0.42 -5.06 -4.80
C GLU A 13 -0.80 -5.97 -3.62
N PRO A 14 -0.56 -7.31 -3.65
CA PRO A 14 -0.82 -8.16 -2.49
C PRO A 14 0.03 -7.79 -1.27
N GLU A 15 1.29 -7.40 -1.47
CA GLU A 15 2.19 -6.96 -0.39
C GLU A 15 1.70 -5.63 0.20
N ALA A 16 1.26 -4.70 -0.64
CA ALA A 16 0.70 -3.43 -0.19
C ALA A 16 -0.57 -3.62 0.66
N ARG A 17 -1.47 -4.53 0.23
CA ARG A 17 -2.67 -4.89 1.00
C ARG A 17 -2.32 -5.48 2.36
N GLN A 18 -1.32 -6.36 2.42
CA GLN A 18 -0.85 -6.95 3.67
C GLN A 18 -0.25 -5.89 4.61
N ILE A 19 0.53 -4.94 4.09
CA ILE A 19 1.13 -3.86 4.88
C ILE A 19 0.06 -2.95 5.50
N LEU A 20 -1.01 -2.63 4.75
CA LEU A 20 -2.10 -1.79 5.26
C LEU A 20 -3.18 -2.57 6.01
N GLY A 21 -3.13 -3.91 6.02
CA GLY A 21 -4.14 -4.76 6.65
C GLY A 21 -5.52 -4.63 6.02
N VAL A 22 -5.57 -4.57 4.68
CA VAL A 22 -6.80 -4.43 3.87
C VAL A 22 -6.97 -5.63 2.94
N THR A 23 -8.18 -5.81 2.42
CA THR A 23 -8.50 -6.90 1.48
C THR A 23 -8.75 -6.35 0.07
N GLU A 24 -8.97 -7.23 -0.90
CA GLU A 24 -9.35 -6.81 -2.27
C GLU A 24 -10.70 -6.08 -2.33
N HIS A 25 -11.58 -6.34 -1.34
CA HIS A 25 -12.90 -5.75 -1.25
C HIS A 25 -12.92 -4.42 -0.49
N SER A 26 -11.80 -4.02 0.11
CA SER A 26 -11.73 -2.75 0.84
C SER A 26 -11.95 -1.59 -0.12
N SER A 27 -12.79 -0.65 0.27
CA SER A 27 -12.97 0.62 -0.43
C SER A 27 -11.72 1.48 -0.33
N TRP A 28 -11.56 2.44 -1.24
CA TRP A 28 -10.44 3.39 -1.18
C TRP A 28 -10.45 4.20 0.12
N GLU A 29 -11.63 4.55 0.63
CA GLU A 29 -11.79 5.25 1.91
C GLU A 29 -11.27 4.42 3.10
N GLU A 30 -11.55 3.12 3.12
CA GLU A 30 -11.01 2.22 4.14
C GLU A 30 -9.49 2.09 4.05
N VAL A 31 -8.93 2.04 2.84
CA VAL A 31 -7.48 2.03 2.61
C VAL A 31 -6.82 3.29 3.16
N LEU A 32 -7.38 4.46 2.87
CA LEU A 32 -6.88 5.75 3.40
C LEU A 32 -6.95 5.79 4.93
N LYS A 33 -8.08 5.39 5.52
CA LYS A 33 -8.25 5.36 6.97
C LYS A 33 -7.22 4.46 7.65
N LYS A 34 -6.92 3.28 7.07
CA LYS A 34 -5.89 2.37 7.58
C LYS A 34 -4.48 2.96 7.41
N TYR A 35 -4.22 3.56 6.26
CA TYR A 35 -2.96 4.25 5.98
C TYR A 35 -2.68 5.35 7.00
N ASP A 36 -3.61 6.28 7.24
CA ASP A 36 -3.41 7.41 8.16
C ASP A 36 -3.10 6.92 9.59
N ASN A 37 -3.86 5.92 10.07
CA ASN A 37 -3.63 5.34 11.39
C ASN A 37 -2.23 4.72 11.50
N LEU A 38 -1.85 3.89 10.53
CA LEU A 38 -0.53 3.23 10.52
C LEU A 38 0.60 4.23 10.36
N PHE A 39 0.43 5.26 9.51
CA PHE A 39 1.44 6.27 9.26
C PHE A 39 1.68 7.12 10.51
N GLU A 40 0.62 7.58 11.18
CA GLU A 40 0.74 8.35 12.41
C GLU A 40 1.37 7.51 13.54
N GLN A 41 0.92 6.27 13.72
CA GLN A 41 1.47 5.38 14.75
C GLN A 41 2.96 5.09 14.50
N ASN A 42 3.36 4.85 13.25
CA ASN A 42 4.76 4.63 12.90
C ASN A 42 5.61 5.91 12.98
N ALA A 43 5.03 7.09 12.76
CA ALA A 43 5.74 8.36 12.96
C ALA A 43 6.06 8.60 14.45
N LYS A 44 5.15 8.19 15.35
CA LYS A 44 5.32 8.33 16.80
C LYS A 44 6.23 7.26 17.41
N ASN A 45 6.00 6.00 17.05
CA ASN A 45 6.56 4.83 17.75
C ASN A 45 7.33 3.88 16.83
N GLY A 46 7.36 4.13 15.53
CA GLY A 46 7.99 3.28 14.53
C GLY A 46 9.37 3.78 14.11
N SER A 47 9.82 3.29 12.95
CA SER A 47 11.04 3.75 12.31
C SER A 47 10.73 4.34 10.94
N PHE A 48 11.65 5.16 10.43
CA PHE A 48 11.56 5.71 9.08
C PHE A 48 11.38 4.62 8.01
N TYR A 49 11.98 3.44 8.21
CA TYR A 49 11.81 2.31 7.29
C TYR A 49 10.38 1.79 7.28
N LEU A 50 9.76 1.60 8.46
CA LEU A 50 8.37 1.14 8.56
C LEU A 50 7.39 2.17 7.99
N GLN A 51 7.61 3.43 8.30
CA GLN A 51 6.82 4.53 7.74
C GLN A 51 6.95 4.59 6.21
N SER A 52 8.17 4.45 5.68
CA SER A 52 8.41 4.39 4.23
C SER A 52 7.72 3.19 3.58
N LYS A 53 7.62 2.04 4.26
CA LYS A 53 6.88 0.87 3.77
C LYS A 53 5.38 1.12 3.70
N VAL A 54 4.80 1.74 4.73
CA VAL A 54 3.37 2.14 4.76
C VAL A 54 3.06 3.13 3.64
N HIS A 55 3.92 4.13 3.44
CA HIS A 55 3.78 5.08 2.33
C HIS A 55 3.83 4.41 0.96
N ARG A 56 4.80 3.51 0.73
CA ARG A 56 4.93 2.78 -0.53
C ARG A 56 3.74 1.86 -0.80
N ALA A 57 3.13 1.29 0.23
CA ALA A 57 1.91 0.50 0.10
C ALA A 57 0.73 1.34 -0.39
N LYS A 58 0.58 2.55 0.14
CA LYS A 58 -0.45 3.49 -0.32
C LYS A 58 -0.25 3.90 -1.77
N GLU A 59 0.97 4.27 -2.17
CA GLU A 59 1.30 4.61 -3.57
C GLU A 59 1.01 3.44 -4.53
N CYS A 60 1.33 2.21 -4.12
CA CYS A 60 1.05 1.00 -4.91
C CYS A 60 -0.45 0.81 -5.16
N LEU A 61 -1.28 0.93 -4.11
CA LEU A 61 -2.72 0.77 -4.24
C LEU A 61 -3.35 1.96 -4.99
N GLU A 62 -2.87 3.19 -4.79
CA GLU A 62 -3.37 4.37 -5.51
C GLU A 62 -3.32 4.16 -7.02
N ALA A 63 -2.21 3.63 -7.55
CA ALA A 63 -2.06 3.31 -8.96
C ALA A 63 -3.08 2.25 -9.47
N VAL A 64 -3.51 1.33 -8.60
CA VAL A 64 -4.52 0.29 -8.93
C VAL A 64 -5.92 0.90 -8.96
N TYR A 65 -6.29 1.67 -7.93
CA TYR A 65 -7.60 2.32 -7.87
C TYR A 65 -7.76 3.42 -8.93
N GLN A 66 -6.69 4.15 -9.28
CA GLN A 66 -6.71 5.12 -10.38
C GLN A 66 -6.90 4.45 -11.74
N LYS A 67 -6.25 3.30 -11.98
CA LYS A 67 -6.48 2.52 -13.21
C LYS A 67 -7.91 1.99 -13.30
N ASN A 68 -8.47 1.53 -12.19
CA ASN A 68 -9.86 1.08 -12.13
C ASN A 68 -10.86 2.25 -12.32
N ALA A 69 -10.53 3.45 -11.85
CA ALA A 69 -11.34 4.65 -12.05
C ALA A 69 -11.27 5.22 -13.48
N GLN A 70 -10.22 4.92 -14.25
CA GLN A 70 -10.06 5.36 -15.65
C GLN A 70 -10.54 4.33 -16.68
N GLY A 71 -11.08 3.19 -16.25
CA GLY A 71 -11.65 2.17 -17.11
C GLY A 71 -13.16 2.35 -17.34
N THR A 72 -13.54 3.19 -18.29
CA THR A 72 -14.68 3.12 -19.26
C THR A 72 -14.97 4.55 -19.76
N PRO A 73 -14.90 4.80 -21.09
CA PRO A 73 -16.02 4.47 -21.93
C PRO A 73 -15.69 3.28 -22.83
N ASP A 74 -16.54 2.27 -22.73
CA ASP A 74 -16.72 1.22 -23.72
C ASP A 74 -17.27 1.87 -25.01
N ILE A 75 -16.54 1.77 -26.11
CA ILE A 75 -17.05 1.91 -27.49
C ILE A 75 -16.60 0.66 -28.25
#